data_AF-L0DJZ5-F1
#
_entry.id   AF-L0DJZ5-F1
#
_cell.length_a   1.000
_cell.length_b   1.000
_cell.length_c   1.000
_cell.angle_alpha   90.00
_cell.angle_beta   90.00
_cell.angle_gamma   90.00
#
_symmetry.space_group_name_H-M   'P 1'
#
loop_
_entity.id
_entity.type
_entity.pdbx_description
1 polymer ?
#
loop_
_entity_poly.entity_id
_entity_poly.type
_entity_poly.pdbx_seq_one_letter_code
_entity_poly.pdbx_strand_id
1 'polypeptide(L)'
;MHEPKGRILPLSGPRRFIIDLVHFARQVPSTPVSRVVNVSALMEPREHHPSRPSWALLFMKAYALVGVQHPPLRRALLEFPWPRIYEHPWMNCALAIERSFQGDDGVFVGLFRAPEQQSICQLQEALRFYKNQPLERVGVYRRALAFSRVPRPIRRLFWWSTLNVSGFKRAKRFGTFGLTSYGALGAESLHPISPLTTTLTFGPISASGDVVVKLIYDHRVLDGAYVARRLRDIDDALQGAILDELRHGPFPETVQPMPTSSAIPAPISLKLHRPGEIDTPAETRPREDYSSPGHAV
;
A
#
# COMPACT_ATOMS: atom_id res chain seq x y z
N MET A 1 25.11 -23.24 42.02
CA MET A 1 24.27 -23.30 40.81
C MET A 1 24.92 -22.42 39.74
N HIS A 2 25.12 -22.92 38.52
CA HIS A 2 25.55 -22.06 37.42
C HIS A 2 24.43 -21.10 37.09
N GLU A 3 24.75 -19.81 37.01
CA GLU A 3 23.81 -18.77 36.64
C GLU A 3 23.32 -19.02 35.21
N PRO A 4 22.01 -19.09 34.96
CA PRO A 4 21.49 -19.43 33.64
C PRO A 4 21.87 -18.34 32.62
N LYS A 5 22.56 -18.72 31.54
CA LYS A 5 22.88 -17.84 30.41
C LYS A 5 21.88 -18.01 29.28
N GLY A 6 21.46 -16.89 28.69
CA GLY A 6 20.59 -16.87 27.51
C GLY A 6 21.30 -17.28 26.22
N ARG A 7 20.56 -17.25 25.10
CA ARG A 7 21.07 -17.54 23.74
C ARG A 7 20.91 -16.34 22.80
N ILE A 8 21.85 -16.19 21.87
CA ILE A 8 21.78 -15.19 20.79
C ILE A 8 21.17 -15.86 19.56
N LEU A 9 20.12 -15.25 19.00
CA LEU A 9 19.44 -15.76 17.80
C LEU A 9 19.82 -14.93 16.57
N PRO A 10 19.96 -15.55 15.39
CA PRO A 10 20.19 -14.82 14.15
C PRO A 10 18.95 -14.02 13.74
N LEU A 11 19.16 -12.87 13.09
CA LEU A 11 18.05 -12.09 12.54
C LEU A 11 17.53 -12.69 11.23
N SER A 12 16.28 -13.13 11.23
CA SER A 12 15.57 -13.58 10.03
C SER A 12 15.31 -12.43 9.05
N GLY A 13 15.07 -12.78 7.78
CA GLY A 13 14.84 -11.81 6.70
C GLY A 13 13.72 -10.80 7.00
N PRO A 14 12.52 -11.26 7.42
CA PRO A 14 11.43 -10.37 7.82
C PRO A 14 11.83 -9.44 8.98
N ARG A 15 12.56 -9.95 9.98
CA ARG A 15 12.98 -9.14 11.13
C ARG A 15 13.94 -8.03 10.73
N ARG A 16 14.87 -8.30 9.80
CA ARG A 16 15.77 -7.28 9.21
C ARG A 16 14.99 -6.19 8.48
N PHE A 17 13.95 -6.55 7.72
CA PHE A 17 13.07 -5.59 7.05
C PHE A 17 12.36 -4.68 8.06
N ILE A 18 11.79 -5.26 9.12
CA ILE A 18 11.11 -4.48 10.18
C ILE A 18 12.08 -3.54 10.91
N ILE A 19 13.31 -3.99 11.20
CA ILE A 19 14.35 -3.13 11.79
C ILE A 19 14.63 -1.90 10.92
N ASP A 20 14.74 -2.08 9.60
CA ASP A 20 14.96 -0.96 8.68
C ASP A 20 13.70 -0.07 8.57
N LEU A 21 12.49 -0.66 8.52
CA LEU A 21 11.23 0.09 8.52
C LEU A 21 11.10 1.00 9.75
N VAL A 22 11.33 0.45 10.95
CA VAL A 22 11.24 1.19 12.21
C VAL A 22 12.34 2.26 12.33
N HIS A 23 13.53 1.99 11.79
CA HIS A 23 14.64 2.96 11.77
C HIS A 23 14.28 4.27 11.04
N PHE A 24 13.49 4.21 9.98
CA PHE A 24 12.99 5.38 9.25
C PHE A 24 11.68 5.91 9.83
N ALA A 25 10.78 5.04 10.26
CA ALA A 25 9.50 5.43 10.84
C ALA A 25 9.65 6.27 12.12
N ARG A 26 10.66 5.99 12.97
CA ARG A 26 10.93 6.80 14.18
C ARG A 26 11.31 8.27 13.90
N GLN A 27 11.62 8.60 12.66
CA GLN A 27 11.96 9.97 12.24
C GLN A 27 10.69 10.77 11.88
N VAL A 28 9.54 10.10 11.80
CA VAL A 28 8.24 10.72 11.54
C VAL A 28 7.62 11.11 12.88
N PRO A 29 7.43 12.41 13.18
CA PRO A 29 6.74 12.88 14.38
C PRO A 29 5.24 12.63 14.20
N SER A 30 4.84 11.37 14.41
CA SER A 30 3.49 10.91 14.10
C SER A 30 2.55 11.09 15.29
N THR A 31 1.32 11.50 15.01
CA THR A 31 0.28 11.75 16.02
C THR A 31 -0.94 10.87 15.73
N PRO A 32 -1.45 10.12 16.71
CA PRO A 32 -2.68 9.34 16.57
C PRO A 32 -3.92 10.21 16.83
N VAL A 33 -4.97 10.03 16.02
CA VAL A 33 -6.33 10.55 16.28
C VAL A 33 -7.30 9.40 16.10
N SER A 34 -8.32 9.29 16.96
CA SER A 34 -9.30 8.23 16.93
C SER A 34 -10.74 8.75 16.84
N ARG A 35 -11.63 7.90 16.32
CA ARG A 35 -13.08 8.09 16.31
C ARG A 35 -13.76 6.73 16.46
N VAL A 36 -14.86 6.69 17.22
CA VAL A 36 -15.75 5.52 17.23
C VAL A 36 -16.65 5.59 16.01
N VAL A 37 -16.69 4.50 15.26
CA VAL A 37 -17.50 4.30 14.05
C VAL A 37 -18.42 3.11 14.31
N ASN A 38 -19.67 3.20 13.86
CA ASN A 38 -20.59 2.07 13.91
C ASN A 38 -20.71 1.43 12.52
N VAL A 39 -20.31 0.16 12.41
CA VAL A 39 -20.32 -0.61 11.16
C VAL A 39 -21.43 -1.67 11.14
N SER A 40 -22.42 -1.59 12.04
CA SER A 40 -23.50 -2.58 12.14
C SER A 40 -24.23 -2.80 10.82
N ALA A 41 -24.53 -1.71 10.10
CA ALA A 41 -25.19 -1.74 8.79
C ALA A 41 -24.41 -2.54 7.72
N LEU A 42 -23.09 -2.69 7.87
CA LEU A 42 -22.25 -3.45 6.94
C LEU A 42 -22.13 -4.93 7.33
N MET A 43 -22.48 -5.33 8.56
CA MET A 43 -22.23 -6.68 9.06
C MET A 43 -22.97 -7.74 8.24
N GLU A 44 -24.29 -7.62 8.12
CA GLU A 44 -25.13 -8.57 7.40
C GLU A 44 -24.82 -8.60 5.88
N PRO A 45 -24.74 -7.45 5.16
CA PRO A 45 -24.36 -7.47 3.75
C PRO A 45 -22.98 -8.10 3.52
N ARG A 46 -22.00 -7.80 4.38
CA ARG A 46 -20.64 -8.36 4.27
C ARG A 46 -20.62 -9.88 4.48
N GLU A 47 -21.44 -10.40 5.39
CA GLU A 47 -21.53 -11.83 5.69
C GLU A 47 -22.18 -12.64 4.56
N HIS A 48 -23.25 -12.08 3.96
CA HIS A 48 -23.96 -12.68 2.83
C HIS A 48 -23.28 -12.46 1.48
N HIS A 49 -22.37 -11.48 1.39
CA HIS A 49 -21.64 -11.20 0.15
C HIS A 49 -20.84 -12.44 -0.32
N PRO A 50 -20.91 -12.84 -1.60
CA PRO A 50 -20.28 -14.08 -2.10
C PRO A 50 -18.77 -14.19 -1.79
N SER A 51 -18.05 -13.06 -1.89
CA SER A 51 -16.62 -13.01 -1.57
C SER A 51 -16.28 -12.90 -0.08
N ARG A 52 -17.27 -12.69 0.80
CA ARG A 52 -17.12 -12.42 2.25
C ARG A 52 -15.95 -11.47 2.57
N PRO A 53 -16.03 -10.20 2.11
CA PRO A 53 -14.91 -9.30 2.15
C PRO A 53 -14.45 -9.03 3.60
N SER A 54 -13.13 -8.95 3.78
CA SER A 54 -12.54 -8.66 5.08
C SER A 54 -12.74 -7.20 5.47
N TRP A 55 -12.89 -6.93 6.77
CA TRP A 55 -12.99 -5.56 7.30
C TRP A 55 -11.83 -4.66 6.86
N ALA A 56 -10.60 -5.19 6.85
CA ALA A 56 -9.43 -4.45 6.40
C ALA A 56 -9.62 -3.90 4.97
N LEU A 57 -10.24 -4.65 4.05
CA LEU A 57 -10.47 -4.16 2.69
C LEU A 57 -11.57 -3.10 2.63
N LEU A 58 -12.62 -3.24 3.44
CA LEU A 58 -13.68 -2.23 3.52
C LEU A 58 -13.13 -0.90 4.01
N PHE A 59 -12.35 -0.92 5.10
CA PHE A 59 -11.65 0.28 5.60
C PHE A 59 -10.60 0.82 4.61
N MET A 60 -9.86 -0.06 3.93
CA MET A 60 -8.90 0.33 2.89
C MET A 60 -9.59 1.10 1.77
N LYS A 61 -10.69 0.56 1.22
CA LYS A 61 -11.40 1.17 0.11
C LYS A 61 -12.11 2.44 0.53
N ALA A 62 -12.77 2.45 1.69
CA ALA A 62 -13.39 3.65 2.26
C ALA A 62 -12.37 4.79 2.40
N TYR A 63 -11.21 4.52 3.01
CA TYR A 63 -10.17 5.53 3.19
C TYR A 63 -9.56 6.00 1.87
N ALA A 64 -9.45 5.11 0.88
CA ALA A 64 -8.99 5.49 -0.44
C ALA A 64 -9.98 6.40 -1.17
N LEU A 65 -11.30 6.13 -1.09
CA LEU A 65 -12.34 7.01 -1.63
C LEU A 65 -12.27 8.41 -0.99
N VAL A 66 -12.11 8.48 0.33
CA VAL A 66 -11.88 9.76 1.05
C VAL A 66 -10.61 10.44 0.52
N GLY A 67 -9.52 9.69 0.32
CA GLY A 67 -8.25 10.22 -0.19
C GLY A 67 -8.30 10.75 -1.63
N VAL A 68 -9.24 10.29 -2.47
CA VAL A 68 -9.49 10.88 -3.80
C VAL A 68 -10.01 12.30 -3.67
N GLN A 69 -10.98 12.51 -2.78
CA GLN A 69 -11.60 13.82 -2.54
C GLN A 69 -10.70 14.75 -1.71
N HIS A 70 -9.74 14.16 -0.99
CA HIS A 70 -8.87 14.84 -0.05
C HIS A 70 -7.38 14.58 -0.33
N PRO A 71 -6.82 15.24 -1.37
CA PRO A 71 -5.44 15.03 -1.80
C PRO A 71 -4.35 15.14 -0.71
N PRO A 72 -4.49 15.94 0.37
CA PRO A 72 -3.54 15.89 1.48
C PRO A 72 -3.28 14.50 2.07
N LEU A 73 -4.24 13.57 2.00
CA LEU A 73 -4.09 12.20 2.52
C LEU A 73 -3.13 11.32 1.70
N ARG A 74 -2.79 11.73 0.47
CA ARG A 74 -1.81 11.08 -0.42
C ARG A 74 -0.54 11.89 -0.62
N ARG A 75 -0.30 12.88 0.25
CA ARG A 75 0.92 13.66 0.27
C ARG A 75 2.02 13.01 1.10
N ALA A 76 3.26 13.38 0.80
CA ALA A 76 4.45 12.96 1.54
C ALA A 76 5.47 14.09 1.60
N LEU A 77 6.09 14.28 2.76
CA LEU A 77 7.28 15.12 2.87
C LEU A 77 8.49 14.38 2.29
N LEU A 78 9.19 15.02 1.37
CA LEU A 78 10.48 14.58 0.83
C LEU A 78 11.55 15.57 1.30
N GLU A 79 12.60 15.08 1.93
CA GLU A 79 13.63 15.93 2.54
C GLU A 79 14.78 16.28 1.58
N PHE A 80 14.95 15.57 0.47
CA PHE A 80 16.10 15.75 -0.45
C PHE A 80 15.67 16.01 -1.90
N PRO A 81 16.27 16.96 -2.65
CA PRO A 81 17.41 17.81 -2.27
C PRO A 81 17.08 18.96 -1.30
N TRP A 82 15.82 19.34 -1.19
CA TRP A 82 15.29 20.23 -0.16
C TRP A 82 13.89 19.77 0.25
N PRO A 83 13.40 20.17 1.45
CA PRO A 83 12.06 19.86 1.90
C PRO A 83 11.00 20.27 0.88
N ARG A 84 10.19 19.30 0.46
CA ARG A 84 9.04 19.54 -0.44
C ARG A 84 7.95 18.52 -0.18
N ILE A 85 6.71 18.92 -0.50
CA ILE A 85 5.58 18.01 -0.45
C ILE A 85 5.37 17.40 -1.84
N TYR A 86 5.35 16.07 -1.88
CA TYR A 86 4.92 15.32 -3.05
C TYR A 86 3.49 14.86 -2.88
N GLU A 87 2.63 15.17 -3.82
CA GLU A 87 1.27 14.62 -3.91
C GLU A 87 1.23 13.52 -4.97
N HIS A 88 0.72 12.34 -4.61
CA HIS A 88 0.52 11.27 -5.59
C HIS A 88 -0.85 11.42 -6.27
N PRO A 89 -1.01 11.09 -7.57
CA PRO A 89 -2.34 10.97 -8.21
C PRO A 89 -3.29 9.90 -7.63
N TRP A 90 -2.79 8.84 -6.97
CA TRP A 90 -3.61 7.71 -6.52
C TRP A 90 -3.40 7.38 -5.06
N MET A 91 -4.43 6.79 -4.44
CA MET A 91 -4.28 6.16 -3.14
C MET A 91 -3.66 4.77 -3.33
N ASN A 92 -2.58 4.48 -2.62
CA ASN A 92 -1.93 3.17 -2.68
C ASN A 92 -1.79 2.66 -1.25
N CYS A 93 -2.44 1.54 -0.94
CA CYS A 93 -2.41 0.96 0.39
C CYS A 93 -1.23 0.01 0.54
N ALA A 94 -0.44 0.20 1.60
CA ALA A 94 0.45 -0.81 2.15
C ALA A 94 -0.26 -1.53 3.31
N LEU A 95 -0.84 -2.68 3.01
CA LEU A 95 -1.51 -3.53 4.00
C LEU A 95 -0.51 -4.46 4.68
N ALA A 96 -0.41 -4.37 6.00
CA ALA A 96 0.34 -5.32 6.83
C ALA A 96 -0.42 -6.65 6.91
N ILE A 97 0.28 -7.74 6.57
CA ILE A 97 -0.26 -9.11 6.54
C ILE A 97 0.72 -10.01 7.28
N GLU A 98 0.24 -10.69 8.31
CA GLU A 98 0.99 -11.70 9.04
C GLU A 98 1.12 -12.97 8.19
N ARG A 99 2.35 -13.49 8.11
CA ARG A 99 2.69 -14.76 7.44
C ARG A 99 3.86 -15.42 8.19
N SER A 100 3.89 -16.74 8.18
CA SER A 100 5.05 -17.50 8.65
C SER A 100 6.11 -17.63 7.56
N PHE A 101 7.39 -17.54 7.95
CA PHE A 101 8.55 -17.74 7.09
C PHE A 101 9.67 -18.45 7.87
N GLN A 102 10.07 -19.64 7.42
CA GLN A 102 11.12 -20.45 8.05
C GLN A 102 10.89 -20.72 9.56
N GLY A 103 9.62 -20.89 9.96
CA GLY A 103 9.24 -21.13 11.36
C GLY A 103 9.09 -19.87 12.21
N ASP A 104 9.39 -18.68 11.65
CA ASP A 104 9.16 -17.38 12.30
C ASP A 104 7.89 -16.72 11.75
N ASP A 105 7.04 -16.20 12.63
CA ASP A 105 5.97 -15.29 12.22
C ASP A 105 6.52 -13.89 11.93
N GLY A 106 6.11 -13.34 10.79
CA GLY A 106 6.59 -12.07 10.27
C GLY A 106 5.49 -11.26 9.60
N VAL A 107 5.67 -9.94 9.62
CA VAL A 107 4.78 -9.01 8.93
C VAL A 107 5.32 -8.76 7.53
N PHE A 108 4.46 -9.00 6.53
CA PHE A 108 4.71 -8.72 5.14
C PHE A 108 3.74 -7.66 4.62
N VAL A 109 4.18 -6.83 3.67
CA VAL A 109 3.38 -5.71 3.17
C VAL A 109 2.84 -6.00 1.78
N GLY A 110 1.52 -6.20 1.67
CA GLY A 110 0.82 -6.24 0.38
C GLY A 110 0.57 -4.83 -0.14
N LEU A 111 0.79 -4.58 -1.43
CA LEU A 111 0.58 -3.26 -2.04
C LEU A 111 -0.64 -3.27 -2.97
N PHE A 112 -1.71 -2.60 -2.54
CA PHE A 112 -2.94 -2.44 -3.30
C PHE A 112 -2.92 -1.07 -3.99
N ARG A 113 -3.05 -1.06 -5.32
CA ARG A 113 -2.94 0.15 -6.15
C ARG A 113 -4.30 0.72 -6.47
N ALA A 114 -4.51 2.00 -6.19
CA ALA A 114 -5.78 2.66 -6.45
C ALA A 114 -7.00 1.80 -6.01
N PRO A 115 -7.09 1.36 -4.73
CA PRO A 115 -8.19 0.49 -4.30
C PRO A 115 -9.57 1.14 -4.46
N GLU A 116 -9.65 2.46 -4.59
CA GLU A 116 -10.84 3.21 -4.99
C GLU A 116 -11.36 2.83 -6.40
N GLN A 117 -10.49 2.34 -7.29
CA GLN A 117 -10.83 1.97 -8.68
C GLN A 117 -11.09 0.47 -8.85
N GLN A 118 -10.91 -0.32 -7.79
CA GLN A 118 -11.07 -1.78 -7.83
C GLN A 118 -12.33 -2.20 -7.09
N SER A 119 -13.04 -3.21 -7.58
CA SER A 119 -14.20 -3.74 -6.84
C SER A 119 -13.78 -4.43 -5.54
N ILE A 120 -14.70 -4.51 -4.59
CA ILE A 120 -14.52 -5.28 -3.34
C ILE A 120 -14.11 -6.73 -3.64
N CYS A 121 -14.67 -7.34 -4.69
CA CYS A 121 -14.28 -8.69 -5.15
C CYS A 121 -12.82 -8.76 -5.59
N GLN A 122 -12.35 -7.82 -6.42
CA GLN A 122 -10.96 -7.78 -6.89
C GLN A 122 -9.98 -7.56 -5.73
N LEU A 123 -10.31 -6.67 -4.80
CA LEU A 123 -9.51 -6.44 -3.60
C LEU A 123 -9.44 -7.69 -2.71
N GLN A 124 -10.56 -8.41 -2.56
CA GLN A 124 -10.62 -9.64 -1.78
C GLN A 124 -9.84 -10.78 -2.43
N GLU A 125 -9.86 -10.88 -3.75
CA GLU A 125 -9.02 -11.83 -4.49
C GLU A 125 -7.53 -11.51 -4.33
N ALA A 126 -7.15 -10.24 -4.49
CA ALA A 126 -5.77 -9.80 -4.26
C ALA A 126 -5.31 -10.09 -2.82
N LEU A 127 -6.18 -9.91 -1.82
CA LEU A 127 -5.88 -10.28 -0.43
C LEU A 127 -5.68 -11.79 -0.28
N ARG A 128 -6.54 -12.62 -0.88
CA ARG A 128 -6.37 -14.09 -0.88
C ARG A 128 -5.04 -14.49 -1.50
N PHE A 129 -4.65 -13.85 -2.61
CA PHE A 129 -3.35 -14.06 -3.23
C PHE A 129 -2.20 -13.73 -2.25
N TYR A 130 -2.24 -12.56 -1.61
CA TYR A 130 -1.22 -12.17 -0.63
C TYR A 130 -1.18 -13.05 0.63
N LYS A 131 -2.32 -13.58 1.08
CA LYS A 131 -2.40 -14.43 2.28
C LYS A 131 -2.03 -15.89 2.03
N ASN A 132 -2.40 -16.44 0.88
CA ASN A 132 -2.37 -17.90 0.68
C ASN A 132 -1.25 -18.36 -0.25
N GLN A 133 -0.75 -17.49 -1.15
CA GLN A 133 0.32 -17.91 -2.05
C GLN A 133 1.65 -18.06 -1.32
N PRO A 134 2.51 -19.01 -1.74
CA PRO A 134 3.89 -19.09 -1.28
C PRO A 134 4.61 -17.74 -1.43
N LEU A 135 5.44 -17.38 -0.45
CA LEU A 135 6.07 -16.07 -0.37
C LEU A 135 6.96 -15.77 -1.59
N GLU A 136 7.53 -16.81 -2.20
CA GLU A 136 8.39 -16.75 -3.39
C GLU A 136 7.60 -16.39 -4.66
N ARG A 137 6.31 -16.75 -4.72
CA ARG A 137 5.42 -16.43 -5.84
C ARG A 137 4.90 -15.00 -5.78
N VAL A 138 4.89 -14.40 -4.59
CA VAL A 138 4.51 -13.00 -4.40
C VAL A 138 5.73 -12.11 -4.66
N GLY A 139 5.77 -11.48 -5.83
CA GLY A 139 6.93 -10.70 -6.29
C GLY A 139 7.38 -9.57 -5.35
N VAL A 140 6.48 -8.98 -4.56
CA VAL A 140 6.85 -7.99 -3.52
C VAL A 140 7.56 -8.63 -2.33
N TYR A 141 7.10 -9.80 -1.86
CA TYR A 141 7.70 -10.52 -0.73
C TYR A 141 9.05 -11.10 -1.12
N ARG A 142 9.15 -11.74 -2.28
CA ARG A 142 10.42 -12.24 -2.83
C ARG A 142 11.49 -11.15 -2.89
N ARG A 143 11.13 -9.96 -3.37
CA ARG A 143 12.06 -8.81 -3.44
C ARG A 143 12.45 -8.30 -2.05
N ALA A 144 11.50 -8.22 -1.12
CA ALA A 144 11.79 -7.81 0.26
C ALA A 144 12.74 -8.80 0.96
N LEU A 145 12.50 -10.10 0.81
CA LEU A 145 13.35 -11.15 1.37
C LEU A 145 14.75 -11.16 0.73
N ALA A 146 14.85 -11.05 -0.59
CA ALA A 146 16.14 -10.92 -1.27
C ALA A 146 16.91 -9.68 -0.77
N PHE A 147 16.21 -8.55 -0.65
CA PHE A 147 16.82 -7.31 -0.18
C PHE A 147 17.25 -7.38 1.30
N SER A 148 16.56 -8.16 2.13
CA SER A 148 16.94 -8.37 3.54
C SER A 148 18.31 -9.03 3.75
N ARG A 149 18.87 -9.66 2.70
CA ARG A 149 20.20 -10.28 2.71
C ARG A 149 21.33 -9.29 2.43
N VAL A 150 21.01 -8.12 1.86
CA VAL A 150 21.99 -7.07 1.54
C VAL A 150 22.58 -6.47 2.83
N PRO A 151 23.87 -6.06 2.84
CA PRO A 151 24.49 -5.39 3.98
C PRO A 151 23.72 -4.12 4.41
N ARG A 152 23.61 -3.95 5.73
CA ARG A 152 22.88 -2.85 6.38
C ARG A 152 23.15 -1.45 5.80
N PRO A 153 24.39 -0.99 5.54
CA PRO A 153 24.61 0.37 5.03
C PRO A 153 23.96 0.59 3.65
N ILE A 154 24.06 -0.40 2.76
CA ILE A 154 23.44 -0.34 1.43
C ILE A 154 21.91 -0.35 1.55
N ARG A 155 21.37 -1.18 2.44
CA ARG A 155 19.92 -1.19 2.70
C ARG A 155 19.43 0.17 3.16
N ARG A 156 20.11 0.77 4.14
CA ARG A 156 19.74 2.09 4.68
C ARG A 156 19.84 3.19 3.63
N LEU A 157 20.88 3.19 2.79
CA LEU A 157 20.99 4.15 1.70
C LEU A 157 19.83 4.02 0.70
N PHE A 158 19.47 2.79 0.33
CA PHE A 158 18.33 2.55 -0.56
C PHE A 158 16.99 2.99 0.04
N TRP A 159 16.76 2.68 1.32
CA TRP A 159 15.56 3.11 2.04
C TRP A 159 15.48 4.63 2.11
N TRP A 160 16.57 5.28 2.56
CA TRP A 160 16.68 6.74 2.62
C TRP A 160 16.40 7.38 1.25
N SER A 161 17.05 6.89 0.20
CA SER A 161 16.85 7.38 -1.16
C SER A 161 15.38 7.21 -1.61
N THR A 162 14.79 6.05 -1.32
CA THR A 162 13.40 5.78 -1.70
C THR A 162 12.41 6.69 -0.98
N LEU A 163 12.63 6.97 0.30
CA LEU A 163 11.71 7.78 1.10
C LEU A 163 11.88 9.27 0.86
N ASN A 164 13.11 9.76 0.59
CA ASN A 164 13.41 11.19 0.60
C ASN A 164 13.64 11.83 -0.78
N VAL A 165 13.95 11.06 -1.83
CA VAL A 165 14.38 11.63 -3.12
C VAL A 165 13.24 11.71 -4.14
N SER A 166 12.42 10.66 -4.24
CA SER A 166 11.40 10.57 -5.29
C SER A 166 10.08 10.04 -4.73
N GLY A 167 9.08 10.91 -4.70
CA GLY A 167 7.74 10.57 -4.24
C GLY A 167 7.08 9.47 -5.07
N PHE A 168 7.31 9.44 -6.38
CA PHE A 168 6.87 8.34 -7.24
C PHE A 168 7.49 7.00 -6.81
N LYS A 169 8.81 6.95 -6.59
CA LYS A 169 9.49 5.71 -6.13
C LYS A 169 9.05 5.32 -4.71
N ARG A 170 8.87 6.31 -3.81
CA ARG A 170 8.31 6.12 -2.47
C ARG A 170 6.97 5.42 -2.55
N ALA A 171 6.03 6.01 -3.27
CA ALA A 171 4.70 5.44 -3.44
C ALA A 171 4.70 4.08 -4.14
N LYS A 172 5.53 3.90 -5.16
CA LYS A 172 5.69 2.62 -5.85
C LYS A 172 6.21 1.51 -4.94
N ARG A 173 6.95 1.81 -3.86
CA ARG A 173 7.52 0.77 -2.99
C ARG A 173 6.84 0.63 -1.65
N PHE A 174 6.26 1.70 -1.12
CA PHE A 174 5.66 1.74 0.21
C PHE A 174 4.19 2.13 0.22
N GLY A 175 3.62 2.56 -0.91
CA GLY A 175 2.27 3.12 -0.95
C GLY A 175 2.22 4.58 -0.51
N THR A 176 1.01 5.14 -0.47
CA THR A 176 0.73 6.48 0.06
C THR A 176 0.32 6.42 1.52
N PHE A 177 -0.40 5.35 1.92
CA PHE A 177 -0.84 5.13 3.29
C PHE A 177 -0.65 3.68 3.71
N GLY A 178 -0.48 3.47 5.02
CA GLY A 178 -0.43 2.15 5.63
C GLY A 178 -1.80 1.73 6.15
N LEU A 179 -2.07 0.42 6.14
CA LEU A 179 -3.19 -0.17 6.89
C LEU A 179 -2.68 -1.37 7.68
N THR A 180 -3.01 -1.40 8.96
CA THR A 180 -2.75 -2.53 9.84
C THR A 180 -3.93 -2.71 10.78
N SER A 181 -4.19 -3.92 11.24
CA SER A 181 -5.18 -4.17 12.29
C SER A 181 -4.83 -5.45 13.06
N TYR A 182 -5.03 -5.38 14.38
CA TYR A 182 -5.00 -6.54 15.27
C TYR A 182 -6.40 -6.91 15.76
N GLY A 183 -7.45 -6.30 15.19
CA GLY A 183 -8.82 -6.47 15.66
C GLY A 183 -9.31 -7.92 15.60
N ALA A 184 -8.84 -8.69 14.61
CA ALA A 184 -9.12 -10.13 14.51
C ALA A 184 -8.48 -10.97 15.64
N LEU A 185 -7.46 -10.43 16.32
CA LEU A 185 -6.79 -11.04 17.46
C LEU A 185 -7.33 -10.50 18.80
N GLY A 186 -8.40 -9.70 18.78
CA GLY A 186 -8.96 -9.09 19.99
C GLY A 186 -8.09 -7.96 20.58
N ALA A 187 -7.08 -7.49 19.85
CA ALA A 187 -6.16 -6.46 20.30
C ALA A 187 -6.26 -5.19 19.45
N GLU A 188 -5.82 -4.08 20.03
CA GLU A 188 -5.82 -2.79 19.35
C GLU A 188 -4.40 -2.20 19.26
N SER A 189 -4.03 -1.74 18.07
CA SER A 189 -2.80 -0.95 17.91
C SER A 189 -3.08 0.51 18.26
N LEU A 190 -2.40 1.02 19.29
CA LEU A 190 -2.56 2.42 19.70
C LEU A 190 -1.82 3.38 18.75
N HIS A 191 -0.59 3.02 18.38
CA HIS A 191 0.28 3.86 17.55
C HIS A 191 1.18 2.97 16.67
N PRO A 192 0.65 2.41 15.57
CA PRO A 192 1.47 1.70 14.61
C PRO A 192 2.54 2.61 14.02
N ILE A 193 3.79 2.14 14.07
CA ILE A 193 4.96 2.89 13.63
C ILE A 193 5.17 2.66 12.13
N SER A 194 5.13 3.75 11.36
CA SER A 194 5.19 3.72 9.90
C SER A 194 5.99 4.91 9.34
N PRO A 195 6.75 4.73 8.25
CA PRO A 195 7.41 5.83 7.54
C PRO A 195 6.46 6.58 6.60
N LEU A 196 5.19 6.16 6.52
CA LEU A 196 4.17 6.78 5.68
C LEU A 196 3.52 7.97 6.38
N THR A 197 2.97 8.87 5.58
CA THR A 197 2.36 10.11 6.07
C THR A 197 1.07 9.83 6.83
N THR A 198 0.34 8.78 6.44
CA THR A 198 -0.81 8.29 7.18
C THR A 198 -0.76 6.78 7.34
N THR A 199 -1.24 6.28 8.47
CA THR A 199 -1.47 4.86 8.72
C THR A 199 -2.80 4.69 9.44
N LEU A 200 -3.71 3.97 8.80
CA LEU A 200 -5.02 3.62 9.33
C LEU A 200 -4.91 2.33 10.15
N THR A 201 -5.59 2.29 11.28
CA THR A 201 -5.79 1.06 12.07
C THR A 201 -7.16 1.08 12.71
N PHE A 202 -7.67 -0.09 13.07
CA PHE A 202 -8.93 -0.22 13.81
C PHE A 202 -8.84 -1.38 14.79
N GLY A 203 -9.55 -1.24 15.91
CA GLY A 203 -9.63 -2.24 16.97
C GLY A 203 -10.60 -3.39 16.67
N PRO A 204 -10.89 -4.24 17.68
CA PRO A 204 -11.95 -5.23 17.60
C PRO A 204 -13.31 -4.56 17.33
N ILE A 205 -14.17 -5.24 16.57
CA ILE A 205 -15.53 -4.79 16.29
C ILE A 205 -16.46 -5.47 17.30
N SER A 206 -17.24 -4.69 18.03
CA SER A 206 -18.20 -5.23 19.01
C SER A 206 -19.37 -5.95 18.32
N ALA A 207 -20.16 -6.69 19.11
CA ALA A 207 -21.40 -7.29 18.62
C ALA A 207 -22.43 -6.23 18.14
N SER A 208 -22.40 -5.02 18.69
CA SER A 208 -23.22 -3.87 18.23
C SER A 208 -22.66 -3.18 16.99
N GLY A 209 -21.51 -3.63 16.47
CA GLY A 209 -20.84 -3.04 15.32
C GLY A 209 -19.99 -1.81 15.65
N ASP A 210 -19.78 -1.47 16.92
CA ASP A 210 -18.92 -0.35 17.30
C ASP A 210 -17.44 -0.72 17.17
N VAL A 211 -16.66 0.19 16.59
CA VAL A 211 -15.23 0.01 16.40
C VAL A 211 -14.49 1.34 16.52
N VAL A 212 -13.36 1.32 17.23
CA VAL A 212 -12.45 2.46 17.28
C VAL A 212 -11.56 2.43 16.05
N VAL A 213 -11.69 3.45 15.21
CA VAL A 213 -10.84 3.69 14.04
C VAL A 213 -9.84 4.77 14.39
N LYS A 214 -8.56 4.53 14.08
CA LYS A 214 -7.47 5.47 14.32
C LYS A 214 -6.74 5.80 13.03
N LEU A 215 -6.43 7.07 12.87
CA LEU A 215 -5.55 7.56 11.81
C LEU A 215 -4.32 8.21 12.44
N ILE A 216 -3.17 7.61 12.18
CA ILE A 216 -1.87 8.08 12.63
C ILE A 216 -1.29 8.89 11.48
N TYR A 217 -0.86 10.13 11.73
CA TYR A 217 -0.38 11.01 10.67
C TYR A 217 0.95 11.69 11.01
N ASP A 218 1.73 12.04 9.99
CA ASP A 218 2.92 12.90 10.10
C ASP A 218 2.49 14.36 10.31
N HIS A 219 2.74 14.91 11.50
CA HIS A 219 2.32 16.26 11.86
C HIS A 219 3.04 17.36 11.05
N ARG A 220 4.10 17.02 10.31
CA ARG A 220 4.77 17.95 9.37
C ARG A 220 3.98 18.14 8.08
N VAL A 221 3.00 17.28 7.79
CA VAL A 221 2.23 17.28 6.53
C VAL A 221 0.75 17.56 6.76
N LEU A 222 0.19 17.08 7.87
CA LEU A 222 -1.24 17.18 8.18
C LEU A 222 -1.45 17.74 9.58
N ASP A 223 -2.61 18.34 9.79
CA ASP A 223 -3.05 18.86 11.08
C ASP A 223 -4.13 17.98 11.70
N GLY A 224 -4.18 17.93 13.04
CA GLY A 224 -5.12 17.09 13.77
C GLY A 224 -6.59 17.36 13.46
N ALA A 225 -7.00 18.63 13.36
CA ALA A 225 -8.39 18.98 13.03
C ALA A 225 -8.79 18.52 11.61
N TYR A 226 -7.85 18.55 10.66
CA TYR A 226 -8.08 18.01 9.33
C TYR A 226 -8.31 16.50 9.40
N VAL A 227 -7.42 15.77 10.07
CA VAL A 227 -7.50 14.31 10.25
C VAL A 227 -8.78 13.88 10.98
N ALA A 228 -9.19 14.60 12.02
CA ALA A 228 -10.41 14.32 12.77
C ALA A 228 -11.67 14.44 11.90
N ARG A 229 -11.71 15.42 10.98
CA ARG A 229 -12.80 15.52 9.98
C ARG A 229 -12.75 14.35 9.00
N ARG A 230 -11.56 13.97 8.51
CA ARG A 230 -11.41 12.84 7.59
C ARG A 230 -11.83 11.51 8.20
N LEU A 231 -11.72 11.31 9.52
CA LEU A 231 -12.25 10.13 10.20
C LEU A 231 -13.78 10.04 10.13
N ARG A 232 -14.49 11.18 10.12
CA ARG A 232 -15.93 11.23 9.86
C ARG A 232 -16.22 10.88 8.41
N ASP A 233 -15.45 11.40 7.46
CA ASP A 233 -15.68 11.09 6.05
C ASP A 233 -15.45 9.60 5.72
N ILE A 234 -14.59 8.89 6.49
CA ILE A 234 -14.45 7.43 6.39
C ILE A 234 -15.73 6.72 6.86
N ASP A 235 -16.34 7.19 7.95
CA ASP A 235 -17.63 6.70 8.47
C ASP A 235 -18.72 6.86 7.40
N ASP A 236 -18.82 8.06 6.82
CA ASP A 236 -19.78 8.36 5.75
C ASP A 236 -19.52 7.50 4.50
N ALA A 237 -18.25 7.29 4.11
CA ALA A 237 -17.90 6.42 2.99
C ALA A 237 -18.24 4.94 3.25
N LEU A 238 -18.12 4.46 4.49
CA LEU A 238 -18.52 3.10 4.86
C LEU A 238 -20.04 2.92 4.78
N GLN A 239 -20.80 3.89 5.29
CA GLN A 239 -22.26 3.85 5.32
C GLN A 239 -22.91 4.15 3.96
N GLY A 240 -22.22 4.88 3.07
CA GLY A 240 -22.67 5.16 1.72
C GLY A 240 -22.04 4.19 0.70
N ALA A 241 -21.00 4.66 0.00
CA ALA A 241 -20.43 3.98 -1.16
C ALA A 241 -20.03 2.51 -0.92
N ILE A 242 -19.48 2.18 0.24
CA ILE A 242 -19.09 0.79 0.55
C ILE A 242 -20.31 -0.08 0.83
N LEU A 243 -21.29 0.41 1.58
CA LEU A 243 -22.53 -0.32 1.84
C LEU A 243 -23.31 -0.58 0.54
N ASP A 244 -23.37 0.43 -0.32
CA ASP A 244 -24.01 0.31 -1.63
C ASP A 244 -23.31 -0.74 -2.51
N GLU A 245 -21.98 -0.73 -2.55
CA GLU A 245 -21.22 -1.74 -3.29
C GLU A 245 -21.34 -3.14 -2.68
N LEU A 246 -21.45 -3.28 -1.36
CA LEU A 246 -21.70 -4.58 -0.73
C LEU A 246 -23.06 -5.17 -1.13
N ARG A 247 -24.06 -4.33 -1.38
CA ARG A 247 -25.42 -4.76 -1.74
C ARG A 247 -25.61 -4.94 -3.24
N HIS A 248 -24.97 -4.09 -4.05
CA HIS A 248 -25.27 -3.98 -5.48
C HIS A 248 -24.02 -3.96 -6.37
N GLY A 249 -22.83 -4.12 -5.80
CA GLY A 249 -21.57 -4.07 -6.54
C GLY A 249 -21.37 -5.26 -7.48
N PRO A 250 -20.34 -5.21 -8.34
CA PRO A 250 -20.05 -6.29 -9.27
C PRO A 250 -19.64 -7.56 -8.50
N PHE A 251 -20.50 -8.56 -8.57
CA PHE A 251 -20.29 -9.87 -7.95
C PHE A 251 -19.34 -10.73 -8.81
N PRO A 252 -18.75 -11.81 -8.25
CA PRO A 252 -17.69 -12.57 -8.91
C PRO A 252 -18.01 -13.10 -10.31
N GLU A 253 -19.28 -13.32 -10.66
CA GLU A 253 -19.68 -13.76 -12.01
C GLU A 253 -19.58 -12.64 -13.08
N THR A 254 -19.55 -11.37 -12.66
CA THR A 254 -19.57 -10.18 -13.53
C THR A 254 -18.20 -9.49 -13.63
N VAL A 255 -17.21 -9.91 -12.84
CA VAL A 255 -15.89 -9.26 -12.78
C VAL A 255 -14.96 -9.88 -13.82
N GLN A 256 -14.72 -9.17 -14.92
CA GLN A 256 -13.62 -9.52 -15.82
C GLN A 256 -12.28 -9.44 -15.06
N PRO A 257 -11.36 -10.41 -15.27
CA PRO A 257 -10.07 -10.40 -14.60
C PRO A 257 -9.30 -9.14 -14.96
N MET A 258 -8.58 -8.58 -13.98
CA MET A 258 -7.67 -7.45 -14.23
C MET A 258 -6.70 -7.82 -15.37
N PRO A 259 -6.37 -6.88 -16.29
CA PRO A 259 -5.23 -7.08 -17.16
C PRO A 259 -4.01 -7.31 -16.27
N THR A 260 -3.41 -8.49 -16.40
CA THR A 260 -2.14 -8.83 -15.75
C THR A 260 -1.16 -7.72 -16.10
N SER A 261 -0.69 -6.99 -15.09
CA SER A 261 0.42 -6.04 -15.24
C SER A 261 1.70 -6.84 -15.48
N SER A 262 1.84 -7.36 -16.70
CA SER A 262 3.03 -7.98 -17.29
C SER A 262 3.83 -6.97 -18.10
N ALA A 263 3.73 -5.68 -17.77
CA ALA A 263 4.55 -4.63 -18.37
C ALA A 263 5.08 -3.68 -17.28
N ILE A 264 5.92 -4.22 -16.40
CA ILE A 264 7.04 -3.40 -15.93
C ILE A 264 8.06 -3.49 -17.08
N PRO A 265 8.32 -2.42 -17.86
CA PRO A 265 9.43 -2.47 -18.79
C PRO A 265 10.68 -2.81 -17.97
N ALA A 266 11.45 -3.78 -18.48
CA ALA A 266 12.72 -4.19 -17.92
C ALA A 266 13.54 -2.94 -17.52
N PRO A 267 14.35 -2.99 -16.45
CA PRO A 267 15.24 -1.88 -16.16
C PRO A 267 16.05 -1.64 -17.43
N ILE A 268 16.05 -0.38 -17.90
CA ILE A 268 16.97 0.11 -18.91
C ILE A 268 18.35 -0.39 -18.48
N SER A 269 18.89 -1.37 -19.21
CA SER A 269 20.29 -1.72 -19.12
C SER A 269 21.03 -0.45 -19.47
N LEU A 270 21.61 0.21 -18.46
CA LEU A 270 22.73 1.10 -18.71
C LEU A 270 23.82 0.22 -19.31
N LYS A 271 23.81 0.07 -20.64
CA LYS A 271 25.01 -0.26 -21.37
C LYS A 271 25.96 0.89 -21.07
N LEU A 272 26.91 0.67 -20.18
CA LEU A 272 28.10 1.52 -20.13
C LEU A 272 28.69 1.47 -21.54
N HIS A 273 28.56 2.58 -22.27
CA HIS A 273 29.31 2.80 -23.48
C HIS A 273 30.80 2.74 -23.07
N ARG A 274 31.53 1.74 -23.57
CA ARG A 274 32.99 1.82 -23.61
C ARG A 274 33.33 2.89 -24.65
N PRO A 275 34.28 3.79 -24.39
CA PRO A 275 34.67 4.77 -25.40
C PRO A 275 35.30 4.03 -26.59
N GLY A 276 34.67 4.07 -27.77
CA GLY A 276 35.26 3.55 -29.01
C GLY A 276 34.33 2.93 -30.06
N GLU A 277 33.03 2.73 -29.83
CA GLU A 277 32.13 2.21 -30.88
C GLU A 277 31.36 3.35 -31.56
N ILE A 278 31.51 3.42 -32.89
CA ILE A 278 30.86 4.38 -33.79
C ILE A 278 29.57 3.72 -34.29
N ASP A 279 28.41 4.33 -34.00
CA ASP A 279 27.11 3.86 -34.51
C ASP A 279 26.94 4.24 -35.99
N THR A 280 26.65 3.25 -36.83
CA THR A 280 26.22 3.45 -38.23
C THR A 280 24.69 3.61 -38.24
N PRO A 281 24.10 4.62 -38.91
CA PRO A 281 22.66 4.83 -38.84
C PRO A 281 21.88 3.85 -39.74
N ALA A 282 20.87 3.21 -39.15
CA ALA A 282 19.95 2.29 -39.80
C ALA A 282 18.92 3.02 -40.69
N GLU A 283 18.56 2.33 -41.78
CA GLU A 283 17.70 2.73 -42.88
C GLU A 283 16.30 3.25 -42.50
N THR A 284 15.91 4.25 -43.28
CA THR A 284 14.60 4.88 -43.47
C THR A 284 13.46 3.89 -43.73
N ARG A 285 12.32 4.06 -43.03
CA ARG A 285 11.01 3.56 -43.47
C ARG A 285 10.34 4.57 -44.42
N PRO A 286 9.61 4.14 -45.46
CA PRO A 286 8.96 5.04 -46.41
C PRO A 286 7.66 5.64 -45.85
N ARG A 287 7.37 6.87 -46.30
CA ARG A 287 6.17 7.66 -46.04
C ARG A 287 4.97 7.11 -46.83
N GLU A 288 3.81 7.04 -46.19
CA GLU A 288 2.53 6.81 -46.86
C GLU A 288 2.01 8.13 -47.45
N ASP A 289 1.77 8.15 -48.76
CA ASP A 289 1.15 9.25 -49.50
C ASP A 289 -0.37 9.26 -49.30
N TYR A 290 -0.89 10.40 -48.84
CA TYR A 290 -2.31 10.74 -48.92
C TYR A 290 -2.60 11.35 -50.30
N SER A 291 -3.26 10.59 -51.18
CA SER A 291 -3.86 11.13 -52.41
C SER A 291 -5.35 11.38 -52.19
N SER A 292 -5.74 12.66 -52.24
CA SER A 292 -7.13 13.11 -52.42
C SER A 292 -7.53 12.98 -53.89
N PRO A 293 -8.78 12.62 -54.21
CA PRO A 293 -9.37 12.95 -55.50
C PRO A 293 -10.36 14.11 -55.35
N GLY A 294 -10.11 15.18 -56.11
CA GLY A 294 -11.08 16.22 -56.40
C GLY A 294 -11.68 16.06 -57.80
N HIS A 295 -12.99 16.31 -57.84
CA HIS A 295 -13.80 16.93 -58.91
C HIS A 295 -14.50 16.14 -60.04
N ALA A 296 -15.72 16.66 -60.28
CA ALA A 296 -16.63 16.61 -61.44
C ALA A 296 -17.46 15.32 -61.59
N VAL A 297 -18.79 15.35 -61.71
CA VAL A 297 -19.76 16.32 -62.26
C VAL A 297 -21.02 16.35 -61.38
#